data_AF-A0A4R7IB41-F1
#
_entry.id   AF-A0A4R7IB41-F1
#
_cell.length_a   1.000
_cell.length_b   1.000
_cell.length_c   1.000
_cell.angle_alpha   90.00
_cell.angle_beta   90.00
_cell.angle_gamma   90.00
#
_symmetry.space_group_name_H-M   'P 1'
#
loop_
_entity.id
_entity.type
_entity.pdbx_description
1 polymer ?
#
loop_
_entity_poly.entity_id
_entity_poly.type
_entity_poly.pdbx_seq_one_letter_code
_entity_poly.pdbx_strand_id
1 'polypeptide(L)'
;MHASPLFAGAVARLLCRVDEALGRPAALDFVDMAAGRGELVTGVLAALPADVAARTRAYAVEVAARPAGLDRRVRWLAEPPPGVTGLLFANEWLDNVPVEVAEVDAGGVARRVLVRGDGTERLGEPVTGAEAEWLARWWPLTGEEGLRAEIGLPRDEAWASAVAALDGGDGGLAVAVDYAHTAAARPPFGTLTGFREGRETEPVPDGSCDITAHVALDACAAAHAARCAPGQPPRDALVRPQREVLRALGVTGARPPLALASTDPAAYVRGLASASQAAELTAPGGLGDFVWLLQPVGAVDAAALLVDVADHEEQ
;
A
#
# COMPACT_ATOMS: atom_id res chain seq x y z
N MET A 1 1.22 -12.67 2.71
CA MET A 1 1.42 -12.15 4.08
C MET A 1 0.09 -12.26 4.85
N HIS A 2 0.09 -12.57 6.15
CA HIS A 2 -1.14 -12.58 6.95
C HIS A 2 -1.35 -11.20 7.56
N ALA A 3 -2.41 -10.49 7.16
CA ALA A 3 -2.79 -9.25 7.83
C ALA A 3 -3.08 -9.53 9.31
N SER A 4 -2.27 -8.96 10.21
CA SER A 4 -2.51 -9.14 11.64
C SER A 4 -3.85 -8.52 12.03
N PRO A 5 -4.54 -9.04 13.07
CA PRO A 5 -5.79 -8.45 13.56
C PRO A 5 -5.66 -6.96 13.92
N LEU A 6 -4.49 -6.53 14.39
CA LEU A 6 -4.22 -5.12 14.69
C LEU A 6 -4.16 -4.25 13.44
N PHE A 7 -3.52 -4.73 12.37
CA PHE A 7 -3.47 -4.02 11.10
C PHE A 7 -4.88 -3.89 10.51
N ALA A 8 -5.64 -4.99 10.46
CA ALA A 8 -7.03 -4.97 9.99
C ALA A 8 -7.92 -4.05 10.83
N GLY A 9 -7.73 -4.02 12.17
CA GLY A 9 -8.41 -3.08 13.05
C GLY A 9 -8.05 -1.61 12.79
N ALA A 10 -6.80 -1.32 12.43
CA ALA A 10 -6.38 0.03 12.03
C ALA A 10 -7.05 0.46 10.72
N VAL A 11 -7.09 -0.43 9.72
CA VAL A 11 -7.79 -0.20 8.45
C VAL A 11 -9.29 -0.03 8.65
N ALA A 12 -9.92 -0.82 9.54
CA ALA A 12 -11.32 -0.64 9.90
C ALA A 12 -11.59 0.73 10.57
N ARG A 13 -10.69 1.21 11.42
CA ARG A 13 -10.78 2.57 11.99
C ARG A 13 -10.62 3.64 10.91
N LEU A 14 -9.70 3.47 9.97
CA LEU A 14 -9.58 4.37 8.82
C LEU A 14 -10.86 4.40 7.98
N LEU A 15 -11.45 3.24 7.70
CA LEU A 15 -12.73 3.15 6.99
C LEU A 15 -13.86 3.88 7.73
N CYS A 16 -13.92 3.79 9.06
CA CYS A 16 -14.88 4.54 9.86
C CYS A 16 -14.63 6.07 9.78
N ARG A 17 -13.37 6.52 9.78
CA ARG A 17 -13.07 7.95 9.61
C ARG A 17 -13.44 8.46 8.21
N VAL A 18 -13.18 7.66 7.17
CA VAL A 18 -13.62 7.96 5.79
C VAL A 18 -15.13 8.05 5.72
N ASP A 19 -15.84 7.13 6.37
CA ASP A 19 -17.29 7.14 6.43
C ASP A 19 -17.86 8.45 7.01
N GLU A 20 -17.33 8.89 8.14
CA GLU A 20 -17.74 10.14 8.77
C GLU A 20 -17.44 11.35 7.89
N ALA A 21 -16.26 11.36 7.25
CA ALA A 21 -15.88 12.42 6.31
C ALA A 21 -16.78 12.47 5.07
N LEU A 22 -17.35 11.34 4.65
CA LEU A 22 -18.34 11.25 3.58
C LEU A 22 -19.79 11.51 4.04
N GLY A 23 -20.00 11.84 5.32
CA GLY A 23 -21.34 12.12 5.86
C GLY A 23 -22.20 10.86 6.08
N ARG A 24 -21.56 9.71 6.34
CA ARG A 24 -22.21 8.42 6.64
C ARG A 24 -23.20 7.98 5.56
N PRO A 25 -22.73 7.73 4.32
CA PRO A 25 -23.59 7.32 3.21
C PRO A 25 -24.40 6.06 3.53
N ALA A 26 -25.54 5.87 2.84
CA ALA A 26 -26.39 4.69 3.04
C ALA A 26 -25.69 3.36 2.69
N ALA A 27 -24.67 3.39 1.84
CA ALA A 27 -23.79 2.27 1.55
C ALA A 27 -22.33 2.76 1.51
N LEU A 28 -21.44 1.98 2.10
CA LEU A 28 -20.01 2.28 2.17
C LEU A 28 -19.22 1.15 1.53
N ASP A 29 -18.36 1.45 0.58
CA ASP A 29 -17.55 0.46 -0.11
C ASP A 29 -16.19 0.29 0.59
N PHE A 30 -15.78 -0.96 0.75
CA PHE A 30 -14.41 -1.32 1.11
C PHE A 30 -13.84 -2.24 0.03
N VAL A 31 -12.80 -1.78 -0.66
CA VAL A 31 -12.11 -2.52 -1.73
C VAL A 31 -10.73 -2.91 -1.23
N ASP A 32 -10.49 -4.21 -1.12
CA ASP A 32 -9.20 -4.84 -0.80
C ASP A 32 -8.53 -5.23 -2.12
N MET A 33 -7.50 -4.47 -2.52
CA MET A 33 -6.74 -4.67 -3.76
C MET A 33 -5.60 -5.65 -3.56
N ALA A 34 -5.41 -6.57 -4.51
CA ALA A 34 -4.51 -7.71 -4.37
C ALA A 34 -4.80 -8.48 -3.08
N ALA A 35 -6.08 -8.84 -2.92
CA ALA A 35 -6.62 -9.33 -1.66
C ALA A 35 -6.01 -10.66 -1.18
N GLY A 36 -5.17 -11.34 -1.97
CA GLY A 36 -4.50 -12.58 -1.60
C GLY A 36 -5.53 -13.69 -1.37
N ARG A 37 -5.74 -14.10 -0.12
CA ARG A 37 -6.81 -15.05 0.24
C ARG A 37 -7.94 -14.40 1.03
N GLY A 38 -8.03 -13.07 0.99
CA GLY A 38 -9.07 -12.26 1.64
C GLY A 38 -8.86 -12.08 3.14
N GLU A 39 -7.63 -12.23 3.64
CA GLU A 39 -7.30 -12.06 5.05
C GLU A 39 -7.63 -10.65 5.57
N LEU A 40 -7.24 -9.61 4.82
CA LEU A 40 -7.45 -8.22 5.23
C LEU A 40 -8.93 -7.87 5.25
N VAL A 41 -9.66 -8.07 4.13
CA VAL A 41 -11.11 -7.84 4.09
C VAL A 41 -11.88 -8.61 5.17
N THR A 42 -11.49 -9.85 5.47
CA THR A 42 -12.11 -10.62 6.55
C THR A 42 -11.86 -9.98 7.91
N GLY A 43 -10.62 -9.59 8.19
CA GLY A 43 -10.24 -8.91 9.44
C GLY A 43 -10.92 -7.55 9.61
N VAL A 44 -11.00 -6.76 8.54
CA VAL A 44 -11.65 -5.44 8.54
C VAL A 44 -13.13 -5.61 8.85
N LEU A 45 -13.84 -6.48 8.12
CA LEU A 45 -15.26 -6.74 8.36
C LEU A 45 -15.55 -7.22 9.79
N ALA A 46 -14.65 -8.00 10.39
CA ALA A 46 -14.78 -8.46 11.78
C ALA A 46 -14.52 -7.35 12.81
N ALA A 47 -13.74 -6.33 12.46
CA ALA A 47 -13.37 -5.23 13.34
C ALA A 47 -14.29 -4.01 13.24
N LEU A 48 -15.18 -3.95 12.24
CA LEU A 48 -16.10 -2.83 12.06
C LEU A 48 -17.21 -2.80 13.12
N PRO A 49 -17.62 -1.60 13.59
CA PRO A 49 -18.86 -1.43 14.35
C PRO A 49 -20.06 -2.00 13.60
N ALA A 50 -21.05 -2.53 14.33
CA ALA A 50 -22.16 -3.27 13.73
C ALA A 50 -23.00 -2.43 12.74
N ASP A 51 -23.19 -1.15 13.02
CA ASP A 51 -23.92 -0.21 12.18
C ASP A 51 -23.17 0.13 10.88
N VAL A 52 -21.84 0.27 10.95
CA VAL A 52 -20.98 0.45 9.77
C VAL A 52 -20.94 -0.84 8.95
N ALA A 53 -20.68 -1.98 9.59
CA ALA A 53 -20.60 -3.29 8.95
C ALA A 53 -21.90 -3.67 8.23
N ALA A 54 -23.07 -3.28 8.75
CA ALA A 54 -24.36 -3.57 8.14
C ALA A 54 -24.58 -2.90 6.78
N ARG A 55 -23.90 -1.78 6.50
CA ARG A 55 -23.96 -1.04 5.23
C ARG A 55 -22.68 -1.12 4.41
N THR A 56 -21.64 -1.80 4.92
CA THR A 56 -20.40 -2.01 4.18
C THR A 56 -20.59 -3.05 3.07
N ARG A 57 -20.25 -2.66 1.84
CA ARG A 57 -20.10 -3.56 0.69
C ARG A 57 -18.62 -3.86 0.52
N ALA A 58 -18.23 -5.10 0.77
CA ALA A 58 -16.84 -5.53 0.69
C ALA A 58 -16.52 -6.17 -0.66
N TYR A 59 -15.42 -5.73 -1.26
CA TYR A 59 -14.86 -6.25 -2.50
C TYR A 59 -13.43 -6.70 -2.24
N ALA A 60 -13.08 -7.87 -2.74
CA ALA A 60 -11.72 -8.37 -2.84
C ALA A 60 -11.37 -8.45 -4.32
N VAL A 61 -10.35 -7.70 -4.73
CA VAL A 61 -9.87 -7.63 -6.11
C VAL A 61 -8.61 -8.47 -6.21
N GLU A 62 -8.68 -9.56 -6.96
CA GLU A 62 -7.62 -10.56 -7.02
C GLU A 62 -7.75 -11.39 -8.31
N VAL A 63 -6.61 -11.64 -8.96
CA VAL A 63 -6.52 -12.45 -10.18
C VAL A 63 -6.59 -13.95 -9.86
N ALA A 64 -6.15 -14.34 -8.66
CA ALA A 64 -6.25 -15.70 -8.18
C ALA A 64 -7.72 -16.13 -7.94
N ALA A 65 -7.94 -17.45 -7.94
CA ALA A 65 -9.25 -18.01 -7.68
C ALA A 65 -9.72 -17.71 -6.24
N ARG A 66 -11.02 -17.42 -6.09
CA ARG A 66 -11.65 -17.20 -4.79
C ARG A 66 -11.35 -18.35 -3.82
N PRO A 67 -10.82 -18.08 -2.62
CA PRO A 67 -10.50 -19.13 -1.66
C PRO A 67 -11.77 -19.77 -1.07
N ALA A 68 -11.68 -21.07 -0.80
CA ALA A 68 -12.73 -21.80 -0.11
C ALA A 68 -12.94 -21.25 1.31
N GLY A 69 -14.21 -21.11 1.72
CA GLY A 69 -14.58 -20.66 3.07
C GLY A 69 -14.65 -19.14 3.25
N LEU A 70 -14.26 -18.33 2.26
CA LEU A 70 -14.42 -16.88 2.32
C LEU A 70 -15.90 -16.49 2.40
N ASP A 71 -16.23 -15.60 3.33
CA ASP A 71 -17.59 -15.10 3.56
C ASP A 71 -18.26 -14.69 2.24
N ARG A 72 -19.46 -15.24 2.00
CA ARG A 72 -20.23 -15.01 0.77
C ARG A 72 -20.60 -13.54 0.55
N ARG A 73 -20.55 -12.71 1.59
CA ARG A 73 -20.77 -11.26 1.52
C ARG A 73 -19.64 -10.53 0.80
N VAL A 74 -18.42 -11.07 0.83
CA VAL A 74 -17.27 -10.51 0.11
C VAL A 74 -17.43 -10.80 -1.38
N ARG A 75 -17.45 -9.77 -2.22
CA ARG A 75 -17.50 -9.89 -3.68
C ARG A 75 -16.09 -10.08 -4.21
N TRP A 76 -15.85 -11.14 -4.97
CA TRP A 76 -14.54 -11.44 -5.55
C TRP A 76 -14.52 -10.98 -7.01
N LEU A 77 -13.61 -10.08 -7.36
CA LEU A 77 -13.54 -9.43 -8.68
C LEU A 77 -12.11 -9.50 -9.22
N ALA A 78 -11.97 -9.47 -10.55
CA ALA A 78 -10.65 -9.35 -11.19
C ALA A 78 -10.16 -7.91 -11.26
N GLU A 79 -11.08 -6.94 -11.24
CA GLU A 79 -10.82 -5.50 -11.33
C GLU A 79 -11.66 -4.75 -10.30
N PRO A 80 -11.20 -3.57 -9.82
CA PRO A 80 -12.00 -2.74 -8.92
C PRO A 80 -13.33 -2.33 -9.59
N PRO A 81 -14.46 -2.33 -8.86
CA PRO A 81 -15.71 -1.83 -9.41
C PRO A 81 -15.62 -0.31 -9.61
N PRO A 82 -16.27 0.28 -10.65
CA PRO A 82 -16.34 1.72 -10.79
C PRO A 82 -17.34 2.35 -9.81
N GLY A 83 -17.20 3.64 -9.51
CA GLY A 83 -18.14 4.40 -8.68
C GLY A 83 -18.09 4.05 -7.19
N VAL A 84 -16.94 3.62 -6.69
CA VAL A 84 -16.69 3.31 -5.28
C VAL A 84 -16.94 4.55 -4.43
N THR A 85 -17.69 4.37 -3.34
CA THR A 85 -17.87 5.39 -2.30
C THR A 85 -17.35 4.85 -0.97
N GLY A 86 -16.12 5.20 -0.59
CA GLY A 86 -15.50 4.68 0.62
C GLY A 86 -13.98 4.51 0.53
N LEU A 87 -13.46 3.35 0.91
CA LEU A 87 -12.02 3.08 1.01
C LEU A 87 -11.60 2.02 -0.01
N LEU A 88 -10.65 2.38 -0.87
CA LEU A 88 -9.85 1.43 -1.64
C LEU A 88 -8.49 1.28 -0.95
N PHE A 89 -8.09 0.06 -0.66
CA PHE A 89 -6.89 -0.25 0.11
C PHE A 89 -6.05 -1.29 -0.65
N ALA A 90 -4.83 -0.91 -1.02
CA ALA A 90 -3.86 -1.76 -1.68
C ALA A 90 -2.64 -1.94 -0.78
N ASN A 91 -2.41 -3.15 -0.30
CA ASN A 91 -1.28 -3.46 0.56
C ASN A 91 -0.35 -4.42 -0.18
N GLU A 92 0.92 -4.03 -0.37
CA GLU A 92 1.94 -4.82 -1.07
C GLU A 92 1.46 -5.22 -2.47
N TRP A 93 0.88 -4.24 -3.17
CA TRP A 93 0.37 -4.45 -4.52
C TRP A 93 1.29 -3.84 -5.56
N LEU A 94 1.74 -2.59 -5.34
CA LEU A 94 2.50 -1.87 -6.34
C LEU A 94 3.91 -2.42 -6.49
N ASP A 95 4.50 -2.97 -5.42
CA ASP A 95 5.80 -3.64 -5.48
C ASP A 95 5.82 -4.87 -6.41
N ASN A 96 4.67 -5.51 -6.61
CA ASN A 96 4.41 -6.63 -7.50
C ASN A 96 4.03 -6.24 -8.93
N VAL A 97 3.75 -4.96 -9.19
CA VAL A 97 3.50 -4.49 -10.57
C VAL A 97 4.82 -4.46 -11.33
N PRO A 98 4.90 -5.10 -12.53
CA PRO A 98 6.13 -5.18 -13.32
C PRO A 98 6.74 -3.81 -13.64
N VAL A 99 8.07 -3.76 -13.66
CA VAL A 99 8.85 -2.55 -13.99
C VAL A 99 9.97 -2.90 -14.95
N GLU A 100 10.34 -1.93 -15.77
CA GLU A 100 11.59 -1.96 -16.53
C GLU A 100 12.73 -1.47 -15.63
N VAL A 101 13.92 -2.06 -15.76
CA VAL A 101 15.12 -1.61 -15.04
C VAL A 101 16.05 -0.91 -16.01
N ALA A 102 16.55 0.26 -15.62
CA ALA A 102 17.61 0.96 -16.31
C ALA A 102 18.92 0.82 -15.52
N GLU A 103 20.04 0.69 -16.23
CA GLU A 103 21.39 0.72 -15.67
C GLU A 103 22.29 1.59 -16.54
N VAL A 104 23.15 2.39 -15.91
CA VAL A 104 24.11 3.25 -16.60
C VAL A 104 25.31 2.43 -17.10
N ASP A 105 25.62 2.53 -18.39
CA ASP A 105 26.80 1.89 -18.99
C ASP A 105 28.10 2.68 -18.74
N ALA A 106 29.24 2.11 -19.15
CA ALA A 106 30.56 2.77 -19.08
C ALA A 106 30.65 4.11 -19.85
N GLY A 107 29.71 4.38 -20.76
CA GLY A 107 29.60 5.64 -21.50
C GLY A 107 28.72 6.69 -20.79
N GLY A 108 28.19 6.39 -19.61
CA GLY A 108 27.27 7.24 -18.87
C GLY A 108 25.85 7.26 -19.42
N VAL A 109 25.47 6.28 -20.26
CA VAL A 109 24.15 6.19 -20.87
C VAL A 109 23.28 5.19 -20.11
N ALA A 110 22.11 5.63 -19.65
CA ALA A 110 21.11 4.72 -19.09
C ALA A 110 20.58 3.79 -20.18
N ARG A 111 20.79 2.49 -20.01
CA ARG A 111 20.33 1.41 -20.90
C ARG A 111 19.33 0.52 -20.19
N ARG A 112 18.38 -0.01 -20.95
CA ARG A 112 17.45 -1.01 -20.43
C ARG A 112 18.23 -2.28 -20.07
N VAL A 113 18.00 -2.82 -18.89
CA VAL A 113 18.51 -4.13 -18.49
C VAL A 113 17.60 -5.19 -19.10
N LEU A 114 18.21 -6.14 -19.82
CA LEU A 114 17.53 -7.27 -20.42
C LEU A 114 17.93 -8.53 -19.65
N VAL A 115 16.95 -9.35 -19.29
CA VAL A 115 17.14 -10.55 -18.49
C VAL A 115 16.77 -11.81 -19.29
N ARG A 116 17.56 -12.87 -19.12
CA ARG A 116 17.24 -14.22 -19.65
C ARG A 116 16.44 -15.02 -18.63
N GLY A 117 15.87 -16.14 -19.07
CA GLY A 117 15.11 -17.02 -18.17
C GLY A 117 15.92 -17.62 -17.01
N ASP A 118 17.26 -17.61 -17.09
CA ASP A 118 18.16 -18.04 -16.02
C ASP A 118 18.60 -16.90 -15.09
N GLY A 119 18.05 -15.70 -15.26
CA GLY A 119 18.40 -14.51 -14.48
C GLY A 119 19.60 -13.73 -15.04
N THR A 120 20.31 -14.25 -16.06
CA THR A 120 21.48 -13.54 -16.61
C THR A 120 21.05 -12.21 -17.25
N GLU A 121 21.58 -11.12 -16.71
CA GLU A 121 21.34 -9.75 -17.20
C GLU A 121 22.35 -9.33 -18.27
N ARG A 122 21.92 -8.42 -19.16
CA ARG A 122 22.78 -7.67 -20.08
C ARG A 122 22.18 -6.29 -20.37
N LEU A 123 23.03 -5.32 -20.69
CA LEU A 123 22.56 -4.02 -21.14
C LEU A 123 22.02 -4.09 -22.58
N GLY A 124 20.88 -3.46 -22.79
CA GLY A 124 20.16 -3.34 -24.05
C GLY A 124 20.33 -1.98 -24.71
N GLU A 125 19.28 -1.51 -25.37
CA GLU A 125 19.25 -0.21 -26.02
C GLU A 125 19.19 0.94 -24.98
N PRO A 126 19.62 2.15 -25.34
CA PRO A 126 19.43 3.34 -24.51
C PRO A 126 17.95 3.54 -24.18
N VAL A 127 17.66 3.96 -22.94
CA VAL A 127 16.29 4.31 -22.53
C VAL A 127 15.90 5.63 -23.22
N THR A 128 14.72 5.67 -23.83
CA THR A 128 14.23 6.84 -24.60
C THR A 128 12.74 7.07 -24.36
N GLY A 129 12.22 8.20 -24.84
CA GLY A 129 10.79 8.53 -24.77
C GLY A 129 10.27 8.70 -23.34
N ALA A 130 9.06 8.22 -23.09
CA ALA A 130 8.36 8.40 -21.81
C ALA A 130 9.16 7.84 -20.62
N GLU A 131 9.87 6.73 -20.79
CA GLU A 131 10.70 6.15 -19.73
C GLU A 131 11.90 7.04 -19.39
N ALA A 132 12.54 7.66 -20.38
CA ALA A 132 13.65 8.59 -20.15
C ALA A 132 13.16 9.89 -19.48
N GLU A 133 11.98 10.38 -19.88
CA GLU A 133 11.32 11.52 -19.23
C GLU A 133 10.95 11.19 -17.79
N TRP A 134 10.43 9.98 -17.55
CA TRP A 134 10.15 9.48 -16.22
C TRP A 134 11.43 9.42 -15.39
N LEU A 135 12.53 8.85 -15.88
CA LEU A 135 13.81 8.82 -15.16
C LEU A 135 14.33 10.23 -14.85
N ALA A 136 14.28 11.15 -15.81
CA ALA A 136 14.80 12.51 -15.62
C ALA A 136 14.08 13.28 -14.50
N ARG A 137 12.77 13.04 -14.33
CA ARG A 137 11.94 13.67 -13.29
C ARG A 137 11.95 12.87 -11.99
N TRP A 138 11.70 11.59 -12.18
CA TRP A 138 11.77 10.41 -11.34
C TRP A 138 13.10 10.31 -10.65
N TRP A 139 13.90 9.43 -11.20
CA TRP A 139 15.11 8.85 -10.62
C TRP A 139 16.32 9.21 -11.51
N PRO A 140 16.82 10.46 -11.44
CA PRO A 140 17.87 10.90 -12.35
C PRO A 140 19.17 10.15 -12.04
N LEU A 141 19.69 9.43 -13.05
CA LEU A 141 20.94 8.69 -12.96
C LEU A 141 22.11 9.60 -13.37
N THR A 142 23.08 9.80 -12.48
CA THR A 142 24.16 10.82 -12.63
C THR A 142 25.28 10.46 -13.62
N GLY A 143 25.06 9.48 -14.51
CA GLY A 143 26.02 9.05 -15.52
C GLY A 143 27.21 8.23 -14.99
N GLU A 144 27.21 7.89 -13.70
CA GLU A 144 28.16 6.93 -13.11
C GLU A 144 27.75 5.50 -13.48
N GLU A 145 28.69 4.71 -13.99
CA GLU A 145 28.48 3.33 -14.43
C GLU A 145 27.92 2.45 -13.29
N GLY A 146 26.96 1.59 -13.61
CA GLY A 146 26.35 0.64 -12.68
C GLY A 146 25.24 1.23 -11.81
N LEU A 147 24.96 2.54 -11.86
CA LEU A 147 23.77 3.10 -11.22
C LEU A 147 22.51 2.53 -11.87
N ARG A 148 21.54 2.10 -11.05
CA ARG A 148 20.29 1.48 -11.49
C ARG A 148 19.05 2.23 -11.00
N ALA A 149 17.98 2.12 -11.76
CA ALA A 149 16.66 2.60 -11.38
C ALA A 149 15.56 1.68 -11.93
N GLU A 150 14.56 1.40 -11.10
CA GLU A 150 13.29 0.82 -11.54
C GLU A 150 12.39 1.93 -12.12
N ILE A 151 12.01 1.80 -13.39
CA ILE A 151 11.14 2.76 -14.09
C ILE A 151 9.68 2.47 -13.70
N GLY A 152 9.09 3.37 -12.91
CA GLY A 152 7.79 3.17 -12.28
C GLY A 152 6.56 3.47 -13.15
N LEU A 153 6.69 3.72 -14.46
CA LEU A 153 5.55 4.08 -15.32
C LEU A 153 4.36 3.10 -15.23
N PRO A 154 4.55 1.76 -15.29
CA PRO A 154 3.44 0.82 -15.16
C PRO A 154 2.75 0.92 -13.78
N ARG A 155 3.51 1.21 -12.72
CA ARG A 155 2.98 1.41 -11.35
C ARG A 155 2.18 2.71 -11.25
N ASP A 156 2.66 3.77 -11.88
CA ASP A 156 1.95 5.05 -11.95
C ASP A 156 0.60 4.89 -12.66
N GLU A 157 0.57 4.17 -13.78
CA GLU A 157 -0.65 3.85 -14.52
C GLU A 157 -1.60 2.94 -13.72
N ALA A 158 -1.07 1.89 -13.10
CA ALA A 158 -1.85 0.97 -12.27
C ALA A 158 -2.47 1.70 -11.07
N TRP A 159 -1.69 2.52 -10.35
CA TRP A 159 -2.18 3.31 -9.23
C TRP A 159 -3.25 4.31 -9.67
N ALA A 160 -2.99 5.06 -10.74
CA ALA A 160 -3.98 5.99 -11.28
C ALA A 160 -5.29 5.25 -11.63
N SER A 161 -5.21 4.10 -12.31
CA SER A 161 -6.37 3.27 -12.64
C SER A 161 -7.14 2.82 -11.40
N ALA A 162 -6.47 2.35 -10.35
CA ALA A 162 -7.11 1.97 -9.09
C ALA A 162 -7.82 3.17 -8.44
N VAL A 163 -7.19 4.34 -8.38
CA VAL A 163 -7.82 5.56 -7.84
C VAL A 163 -9.04 5.97 -8.67
N ALA A 164 -9.07 5.68 -9.99
CA ALA A 164 -10.24 5.91 -10.85
C ALA A 164 -11.49 5.14 -10.44
N ALA A 165 -11.35 4.05 -9.69
CA ALA A 165 -12.50 3.33 -9.17
C ALA A 165 -13.40 4.20 -8.28
N LEU A 166 -12.81 5.21 -7.62
CA LEU A 166 -13.53 6.19 -6.79
C LEU A 166 -14.16 7.31 -7.63
N ASP A 167 -13.79 7.45 -8.90
CA ASP A 167 -14.40 8.41 -9.80
C ASP A 167 -15.84 7.96 -10.13
N GLY A 168 -16.78 8.91 -10.13
CA GLY A 168 -18.20 8.66 -10.42
C GLY A 168 -19.05 8.18 -9.24
N GLY A 169 -18.45 7.89 -8.08
CA GLY A 169 -19.14 7.75 -6.80
C GLY A 169 -19.20 9.10 -6.04
N ASP A 170 -19.42 9.05 -4.72
CA ASP A 170 -19.29 10.24 -3.85
C ASP A 170 -17.81 10.49 -3.42
N GLY A 171 -16.87 9.71 -3.97
CA GLY A 171 -15.44 9.78 -3.67
C GLY A 171 -15.06 8.96 -2.43
N GLY A 172 -13.93 9.31 -1.82
CA GLY A 172 -13.38 8.56 -0.71
C GLY A 172 -11.88 8.67 -0.59
N LEU A 173 -11.24 7.57 -0.19
CA LEU A 173 -9.80 7.46 -0.03
C LEU A 173 -9.28 6.21 -0.74
N ALA A 174 -8.24 6.38 -1.56
CA ALA A 174 -7.41 5.28 -2.00
C ALA A 174 -6.12 5.27 -1.17
N VAL A 175 -5.70 4.10 -0.70
CA VAL A 175 -4.45 3.91 0.05
C VAL A 175 -3.60 2.85 -0.61
N ALA A 176 -2.31 3.16 -0.83
CA ALA A 176 -1.28 2.17 -1.13
C ALA A 176 -0.33 2.06 0.07
N VAL A 177 0.04 0.84 0.44
CA VAL A 177 1.00 0.53 1.50
C VAL A 177 2.05 -0.41 0.93
N ASP A 178 3.27 0.07 0.75
CA ASP A 178 4.31 -0.69 0.07
C ASP A 178 5.69 -0.38 0.68
N TYR A 179 6.65 -1.27 0.40
CA TYR A 179 8.07 -0.93 0.50
C TYR A 179 8.38 0.18 -0.51
N ALA A 180 8.92 1.30 -0.05
CA ALA A 180 9.08 2.48 -0.89
C ALA A 180 10.33 3.28 -0.55
N HIS A 181 10.67 4.21 -1.43
CA HIS A 181 11.72 5.22 -1.21
C HIS A 181 11.22 6.59 -1.64
N THR A 182 11.81 7.64 -1.06
CA THR A 182 11.56 9.02 -1.49
C THR A 182 12.57 9.44 -2.56
N ALA A 183 12.28 10.52 -3.31
CA ALA A 183 13.24 11.10 -4.25
C ALA A 183 14.64 11.35 -3.64
N ALA A 184 14.71 11.73 -2.36
CA ALA A 184 15.95 12.00 -1.65
C ALA A 184 16.70 10.74 -1.16
N ALA A 185 16.03 9.57 -1.15
CA ALA A 185 16.55 8.34 -0.55
C ALA A 185 16.56 7.16 -1.54
N ARG A 186 16.53 7.43 -2.85
CA ARG A 186 16.54 6.37 -3.86
C ARG A 186 17.89 5.64 -3.86
N PRO A 187 17.91 4.30 -3.80
CA PRO A 187 19.14 3.54 -3.72
C PRO A 187 19.89 3.56 -5.06
N PRO A 188 21.22 3.70 -5.07
CA PRO A 188 22.00 3.82 -6.29
C PRO A 188 21.96 2.56 -7.17
N PHE A 189 21.67 1.39 -6.61
CA PHE A 189 21.70 0.10 -7.32
C PHE A 189 20.32 -0.54 -7.46
N GLY A 190 19.24 0.25 -7.31
CA GLY A 190 17.88 -0.26 -7.32
C GLY A 190 17.54 -1.10 -6.07
N THR A 191 16.42 -1.80 -6.15
CA THR A 191 15.82 -2.63 -5.08
C THR A 191 15.22 -3.93 -5.57
N LEU A 192 15.25 -4.22 -6.88
CA LEU A 192 14.75 -5.47 -7.43
C LEU A 192 15.37 -6.68 -6.71
N THR A 193 14.53 -7.48 -6.06
CA THR A 193 14.96 -8.56 -5.17
C THR A 193 14.10 -9.79 -5.39
N GLY A 194 14.72 -10.96 -5.41
CA GLY A 194 14.03 -12.24 -5.40
C GLY A 194 13.80 -12.75 -3.97
N PHE A 195 12.68 -13.44 -3.71
CA PHE A 195 12.43 -14.10 -2.44
C PHE A 195 12.07 -15.57 -2.62
N ARG A 196 12.81 -16.46 -1.95
CA ARG A 196 12.55 -17.90 -1.95
C ARG A 196 12.57 -18.43 -0.52
N GLU A 197 11.47 -19.08 -0.11
CA GLU A 197 11.30 -19.61 1.25
C GLU A 197 11.55 -18.56 2.36
N GLY A 198 11.09 -17.33 2.12
CA GLY A 198 11.22 -16.21 3.06
C GLY A 198 12.64 -15.63 3.19
N ARG A 199 13.52 -15.89 2.22
CA ARG A 199 14.88 -15.34 2.16
C ARG A 199 15.13 -14.62 0.85
N GLU A 200 15.87 -13.52 0.93
CA GLU A 200 16.38 -12.81 -0.23
C GLU A 200 17.29 -13.71 -1.08
N THR A 201 17.15 -13.60 -2.39
CA THR A 201 17.93 -14.28 -3.41
C THR A 201 18.01 -13.41 -4.67
N GLU A 202 18.81 -13.83 -5.64
CA GLU A 202 18.87 -13.15 -6.93
C GLU A 202 17.52 -13.29 -7.65
N PRO A 203 16.98 -12.20 -8.24
CA PRO A 203 15.72 -12.25 -8.95
C PRO A 203 15.86 -13.08 -10.24
N VAL A 204 15.08 -14.15 -10.37
CA VAL A 204 15.08 -15.02 -11.57
C VAL A 204 13.64 -15.15 -12.09
N PRO A 205 13.33 -14.73 -13.33
CA PRO A 205 11.97 -14.69 -13.86
C PRO A 205 11.51 -16.07 -14.36
N ASP A 206 11.76 -17.14 -13.60
CA ASP A 206 11.39 -18.53 -13.92
C ASP A 206 10.27 -19.09 -13.02
N GLY A 207 9.79 -18.28 -12.08
CA GLY A 207 8.76 -18.66 -11.10
C GLY A 207 9.29 -19.44 -9.89
N SER A 208 10.61 -19.60 -9.75
CA SER A 208 11.23 -20.26 -8.59
C SER A 208 11.32 -19.37 -7.35
N CYS A 209 11.21 -18.06 -7.53
CA CYS A 209 11.13 -17.06 -6.46
C CYS A 209 10.06 -16.02 -6.78
N ASP A 210 9.61 -15.34 -5.73
CA ASP A 210 8.85 -14.10 -5.85
C ASP A 210 9.79 -12.96 -6.22
N ILE A 211 9.33 -11.94 -6.94
CA ILE A 211 10.16 -10.81 -7.38
C ILE A 211 9.44 -9.51 -7.10
N THR A 212 10.06 -8.67 -6.29
CA THR A 212 9.52 -7.36 -5.90
C THR A 212 10.57 -6.27 -6.07
N ALA A 213 10.12 -5.03 -6.18
CA ALA A 213 11.00 -3.87 -6.05
C ALA A 213 10.28 -2.76 -5.29
N HIS A 214 11.02 -1.97 -4.50
CA HIS A 214 10.45 -0.83 -3.79
C HIS A 214 9.82 0.18 -4.76
N VAL A 215 8.84 0.93 -4.26
CA VAL A 215 7.97 1.79 -5.07
C VAL A 215 8.37 3.27 -4.94
N ALA A 216 8.41 3.97 -6.07
CA ALA A 216 8.49 5.43 -6.14
C ALA A 216 7.10 6.05 -5.90
N LEU A 217 6.58 5.99 -4.66
CA LEU A 217 5.22 6.47 -4.35
C LEU A 217 4.99 7.96 -4.62
N ASP A 218 6.06 8.75 -4.67
CA ASP A 218 6.01 10.15 -5.09
C ASP A 218 5.62 10.31 -6.57
N ALA A 219 6.10 9.41 -7.44
CA ALA A 219 5.70 9.36 -8.83
C ALA A 219 4.22 8.94 -8.98
N CYS A 220 3.80 7.91 -8.24
CA CYS A 220 2.41 7.43 -8.26
C CYS A 220 1.42 8.52 -7.82
N ALA A 221 1.74 9.25 -6.74
CA ALA A 221 0.93 10.36 -6.25
C ALA A 221 0.73 11.45 -7.33
N ALA A 222 1.80 11.79 -8.06
CA ALA A 222 1.74 12.81 -9.09
C ALA A 222 1.03 12.37 -10.38
N ALA A 223 1.08 11.08 -10.73
CA ALA A 223 0.41 10.53 -11.90
C ALA A 223 -1.11 10.72 -11.81
N HIS A 224 -1.71 10.48 -10.64
CA HIS A 224 -3.13 10.75 -10.43
C HIS A 224 -3.45 12.25 -10.57
N ALA A 225 -2.64 13.13 -9.98
CA ALA A 225 -2.84 14.58 -10.05
C ALA A 225 -2.87 15.10 -11.50
N ALA A 226 -2.05 14.53 -12.38
CA ALA A 226 -2.02 14.87 -13.81
C ALA A 226 -3.28 14.42 -14.58
N ARG A 227 -4.01 13.41 -14.07
CA ARG A 227 -5.27 12.94 -14.68
C ARG A 227 -6.45 13.86 -14.37
N CYS A 228 -6.45 14.51 -13.21
CA CYS A 228 -7.52 15.40 -12.79
C CYS A 228 -7.62 16.62 -13.73
N ALA A 229 -8.84 16.92 -14.18
CA ALA A 229 -9.07 18.04 -15.09
C ALA A 229 -8.64 19.38 -14.44
N PRO A 230 -8.11 20.35 -15.22
CA PRO A 230 -7.56 21.61 -14.72
C PRO A 230 -8.54 22.52 -13.94
N GLY A 231 -9.82 22.14 -13.82
CA GLY A 231 -10.87 22.92 -13.16
C GLY A 231 -11.06 22.64 -11.65
N GLN A 232 -10.45 21.57 -11.11
CA GLN A 232 -10.38 21.32 -9.67
C GLN A 232 -8.96 20.85 -9.33
N PRO A 233 -8.22 21.57 -8.47
CA PRO A 233 -6.92 21.09 -8.04
C PRO A 233 -7.14 19.75 -7.30
N PRO A 234 -6.43 18.67 -7.68
CA PRO A 234 -6.46 17.43 -6.91
C PRO A 234 -6.03 17.77 -5.48
N ARG A 235 -6.73 17.21 -4.48
CA ARG A 235 -6.29 17.35 -3.10
C ARG A 235 -4.93 16.68 -2.93
N ASP A 236 -4.06 17.31 -2.15
CA ASP A 236 -2.70 16.81 -1.95
C ASP A 236 -2.73 15.40 -1.36
N ALA A 237 -2.06 14.48 -2.06
CA ALA A 237 -1.81 13.15 -1.55
C ALA A 237 -0.91 13.25 -0.30
N LEU A 238 -1.12 12.37 0.66
CA LEU A 238 -0.34 12.33 1.88
C LEU A 238 0.53 11.09 1.90
N VAL A 239 1.84 11.28 1.97
CA VAL A 239 2.82 10.18 2.09
C VAL A 239 3.39 10.18 3.50
N ARG A 240 3.26 9.06 4.23
CA ARG A 240 3.73 8.92 5.61
C ARG A 240 4.28 7.53 5.89
N PRO A 241 5.27 7.37 6.78
CA PRO A 241 5.72 6.04 7.18
C PRO A 241 4.61 5.34 7.98
N GLN A 242 4.52 4.03 7.82
CA GLN A 242 3.51 3.15 8.42
C GLN A 242 3.44 3.34 9.93
N ARG A 243 4.58 3.48 10.59
CA ARG A 243 4.64 3.72 12.04
C ARG A 243 3.87 4.96 12.49
N GLU A 244 3.82 6.02 11.69
CA GLU A 244 3.09 7.24 12.02
C GLU A 244 1.59 7.05 11.77
N VAL A 245 1.24 6.46 10.62
CA VAL A 245 -0.16 6.20 10.27
C VAL A 245 -0.81 5.24 11.26
N LEU A 246 -0.15 4.14 11.59
CA LEU A 246 -0.67 3.15 12.53
C LEU A 246 -0.84 3.73 13.94
N ARG A 247 0.09 4.59 14.40
CA ARG A 247 -0.06 5.30 15.68
C ARG A 247 -1.26 6.26 15.66
N ALA A 248 -1.42 7.04 14.60
CA ALA A 248 -2.57 7.92 14.41
C ALA A 248 -3.90 7.14 14.32
N LEU A 249 -3.84 5.88 13.90
CA LEU A 249 -4.93 4.91 13.93
C LEU A 249 -4.94 4.09 15.22
N GLY A 250 -4.33 4.54 16.32
CA GLY A 250 -4.46 3.93 17.65
C GLY A 250 -3.70 2.62 17.87
N VAL A 251 -2.79 2.22 16.98
CA VAL A 251 -1.92 1.05 17.20
C VAL A 251 -0.80 1.45 18.15
N THR A 252 -0.82 0.90 19.36
CA THR A 252 0.19 1.18 20.39
C THR A 252 0.84 -0.11 20.89
N GLY A 253 2.16 -0.08 21.11
CA GLY A 253 2.92 -1.15 21.74
C GLY A 253 2.88 -1.11 23.27
N ALA A 254 1.89 -0.41 23.86
CA ALA A 254 1.79 -0.27 25.30
C ALA A 254 1.52 -1.63 25.95
N ARG A 255 2.27 -1.93 27.01
CA ARG A 255 2.07 -3.19 27.75
C ARG A 255 0.76 -3.14 28.52
N PRO A 256 0.01 -4.25 28.60
CA PRO A 256 -1.17 -4.31 29.44
C PRO A 256 -0.81 -4.09 30.92
N PRO A 257 -1.73 -3.57 31.74
CA PRO A 257 -1.50 -3.39 33.18
C PRO A 257 -1.06 -4.70 33.86
N LEU A 258 0.01 -4.64 34.65
CA LEU A 258 0.56 -5.82 35.33
C LEU A 258 -0.45 -6.51 36.26
N ALA A 259 -1.41 -5.77 36.81
CA ALA A 259 -2.48 -6.33 37.66
C ALA A 259 -3.30 -7.41 36.94
N LEU A 260 -3.42 -7.35 35.60
CA LEU A 260 -4.09 -8.39 34.82
C LEU A 260 -3.37 -9.73 34.91
N ALA A 261 -2.05 -9.76 35.10
CA ALA A 261 -1.30 -11.01 35.24
C ALA A 261 -1.81 -11.87 36.41
N SER A 262 -2.40 -11.25 37.44
CA SER A 262 -2.98 -11.95 38.59
C SER A 262 -4.52 -12.03 38.52
N THR A 263 -5.19 -11.03 37.96
CA THR A 263 -6.67 -10.91 37.98
C THR A 263 -7.36 -11.53 36.76
N ASP A 264 -6.73 -11.44 35.59
CA ASP A 264 -7.12 -12.12 34.35
C ASP A 264 -5.87 -12.44 33.51
N PRO A 265 -5.17 -13.54 33.83
CA PRO A 265 -3.91 -13.89 33.15
C PRO A 265 -4.08 -14.08 31.64
N ALA A 266 -5.26 -14.53 31.19
CA ALA A 266 -5.54 -14.73 29.78
C ALA A 266 -5.66 -13.40 29.04
N ALA A 267 -6.32 -12.39 29.63
CA ALA A 267 -6.34 -11.04 29.09
C ALA A 267 -4.94 -10.42 29.07
N TYR A 268 -4.13 -10.64 30.11
CA TYR A 268 -2.76 -10.14 30.14
C TYR A 268 -1.90 -10.72 29.00
N VAL A 269 -1.97 -12.03 28.76
CA VAL A 269 -1.22 -12.67 27.64
C VAL A 269 -1.72 -12.17 26.28
N ARG A 270 -3.04 -12.04 26.07
CA ARG A 270 -3.58 -11.45 24.84
C ARG A 270 -3.12 -10.01 24.63
N GLY A 271 -3.08 -9.21 25.70
CA GLY A 271 -2.57 -7.85 25.67
C GLY A 271 -1.07 -7.78 25.33
N LEU A 272 -0.25 -8.68 25.87
CA LEU A 272 1.16 -8.77 25.52
C LEU A 272 1.38 -9.17 24.06
N ALA A 273 0.63 -10.16 23.57
CA ALA A 273 0.70 -10.57 22.17
C ALA A 273 0.35 -9.40 21.24
N SER A 274 -0.69 -8.62 21.58
CA SER A 274 -1.07 -7.41 20.84
C SER A 274 0.04 -6.35 20.89
N ALA A 275 0.62 -6.08 22.07
CA ALA A 275 1.71 -5.13 22.22
C ALA A 275 2.95 -5.51 21.40
N SER A 276 3.29 -6.81 21.33
CA SER A 276 4.38 -7.32 20.50
C SER A 276 4.11 -7.14 19.00
N GLN A 277 2.90 -7.45 18.53
CA GLN A 277 2.51 -7.23 17.13
C GLN A 277 2.54 -5.74 16.76
N ALA A 278 2.04 -4.86 17.63
CA ALA A 278 2.11 -3.41 17.43
C ALA A 278 3.56 -2.92 17.37
N ALA A 279 4.44 -3.46 18.21
CA ALA A 279 5.86 -3.13 18.18
C ALA A 279 6.51 -3.54 16.85
N GLU A 280 6.18 -4.72 16.31
CA GLU A 280 6.68 -5.20 15.02
C GLU A 280 6.20 -4.31 13.85
N LEU A 281 4.88 -4.04 13.78
CA LEU A 281 4.27 -3.20 12.74
C LEU A 281 4.81 -1.76 12.73
N THR A 282 5.33 -1.28 13.86
CA THR A 282 5.81 0.10 14.01
C THR A 282 7.33 0.19 14.21
N ALA A 283 8.05 -0.94 14.12
CA ALA A 283 9.50 -1.03 14.33
C ALA A 283 10.30 -0.33 13.21
N PRO A 284 11.33 0.46 13.53
CA PRO A 284 12.33 0.90 12.55
C PRO A 284 13.22 -0.25 12.08
N GLY A 285 13.69 -0.20 10.85
CA GLY A 285 14.43 -1.27 10.18
C GLY A 285 13.57 -2.48 9.83
N GLY A 286 12.25 -2.31 9.72
CA GLY A 286 11.30 -3.41 9.53
C GLY A 286 9.95 -2.90 9.02
N LEU A 287 8.84 -3.55 9.42
CA LEU A 287 7.51 -3.24 8.89
C LEU A 287 7.08 -1.79 9.11
N GLY A 288 7.59 -1.11 10.13
CA GLY A 288 7.24 0.29 10.34
C GLY A 288 7.79 1.26 9.27
N ASP A 289 8.75 0.82 8.44
CA ASP A 289 9.34 1.61 7.33
C ASP A 289 8.55 1.51 6.04
N PHE A 290 7.52 0.67 5.97
CA PHE A 290 6.54 0.73 4.90
C PHE A 290 6.00 2.16 4.79
N VAL A 291 5.64 2.56 3.59
CA VAL A 291 5.13 3.90 3.34
C VAL A 291 3.69 3.80 2.89
N TRP A 292 2.85 4.62 3.50
CA TRP A 292 1.46 4.78 3.14
C TRP A 292 1.31 6.00 2.23
N LEU A 293 0.76 5.80 1.04
CA LEU A 293 0.28 6.85 0.14
C LEU A 293 -1.24 6.94 0.28
N LEU A 294 -1.73 8.03 0.86
CA LEU A 294 -3.15 8.33 1.02
C LEU A 294 -3.57 9.33 -0.06
N GLN A 295 -4.39 8.87 -1.01
CA GLN A 295 -4.88 9.65 -2.15
C GLN A 295 -6.38 9.94 -1.97
N PRO A 296 -6.75 11.13 -1.49
CA PRO A 296 -8.16 11.50 -1.35
C PRO A 296 -8.81 11.80 -2.70
N VAL A 297 -10.08 11.40 -2.85
CA VAL A 297 -10.94 11.72 -4.00
C VAL A 297 -12.22 12.38 -3.48
N GLY A 298 -12.60 13.52 -4.04
CA GLY A 298 -13.79 14.27 -3.63
C GLY A 298 -13.60 15.08 -2.34
N ALA A 299 -14.52 14.92 -1.38
CA ALA A 299 -14.60 15.76 -0.19
C ALA A 299 -13.62 15.38 0.94
N VAL A 300 -13.02 14.19 0.89
CA VAL A 300 -12.15 13.65 1.93
C VAL A 300 -10.84 14.44 2.03
N ASP A 301 -10.38 14.68 3.26
CA ASP A 301 -9.06 15.25 3.57
C ASP A 301 -8.20 14.21 4.26
N ALA A 302 -7.15 13.72 3.58
CA ALA A 302 -6.28 12.68 4.10
C ALA A 302 -5.55 13.08 5.40
N ALA A 303 -5.18 14.36 5.57
CA ALA A 303 -4.50 14.81 6.77
C ALA A 303 -5.45 14.82 7.98
N ALA A 304 -6.70 15.24 7.78
CA ALA A 304 -7.72 15.23 8.83
C ALA A 304 -8.03 13.82 9.33
N LEU A 305 -7.94 12.80 8.46
CA LEU A 305 -8.15 11.40 8.83
C LEU A 305 -7.06 10.83 9.75
N LEU A 306 -5.89 11.46 9.84
CA LEU A 306 -4.76 11.00 10.65
C LEU A 306 -4.48 11.90 11.86
N VAL A 307 -5.40 12.79 12.22
CA VAL A 307 -5.29 13.54 13.48
C VAL A 307 -5.55 12.57 14.63
N ASP A 308 -4.65 12.58 15.61
CA ASP A 308 -4.82 11.83 16.85
C ASP A 308 -5.99 12.43 17.62
N VAL A 309 -7.15 11.78 17.56
CA VAL A 309 -8.29 12.16 18.42
C VAL A 309 -7.95 11.57 19.77
N ALA A 310 -7.46 12.41 20.69
CA ALA A 310 -7.31 12.02 22.07
C ALA A 310 -8.62 11.41 22.56
N ASP A 311 -8.59 10.13 22.94
CA ASP A 311 -9.76 9.40 23.42
C ASP A 311 -10.49 10.24 24.48
N HIS A 312 -11.68 10.74 24.14
CA HIS A 312 -12.59 11.35 25.09
C HIS A 312 -13.25 10.25 25.94
N GLU A 313 -12.45 9.51 26.70
CA GLU A 313 -12.92 8.56 27.73
C GLU A 313 -12.20 8.77 29.07
N GLU A 314 -12.17 10.01 29.55
CA GLU A 314 -12.14 10.27 31.00
C GLU A 314 -13.18 11.33 31.36
N GLN A 315 -14.45 10.91 31.51
CA GLN A 315 -15.42 11.47 32.46
C GLN A 315 -16.29 10.38 33.04
#